data_AF-A0AAN8XNX5-F1
#
_entry.id   AF-A0AAN8XNX5-F1
#
_cell.length_a   1.000
_cell.length_b   1.000
_cell.length_c   1.000
_cell.angle_alpha   90.00
_cell.angle_beta   90.00
_cell.angle_gamma   90.00
#
_symmetry.space_group_name_H-M   'P 1'
#
loop_
_entity.id
_entity.type
_entity.pdbx_description
1 polymer ?
#
loop_
_entity_poly.entity_id
_entity_poly.type
_entity_poly.pdbx_seq_one_letter_code
_entity_poly.pdbx_strand_id
1 'polypeptide(L)'
;MFPAGFVTRLQLSTPIIKNGQFTGWYDGWIADRKYPVDMATFAFSVELLHKRPRANMAWSYSYQEESILASLGIKPEDIELKADGCTKILVWHTKSVKPKLADRDLLLPQYDGTNLRVLQEQLYIKPPLELQEKAHIIPEVSTKANDDKITPKAENGTLDIPEDFTAEYEN
;
A
#
# COMPACT_ATOMS: atom_id res chain seq x y z
N MET A 1 7.91 15.23 -6.50
CA MET A 1 6.84 14.22 -6.73
C MET A 1 6.67 13.96 -8.22
N PHE A 2 6.13 12.80 -8.57
CA PHE A 2 5.91 12.34 -9.94
C PHE A 2 4.77 11.31 -10.02
N PRO A 3 4.18 11.06 -11.20
CA PRO A 3 3.09 10.10 -11.36
C PRO A 3 3.50 8.65 -11.09
N ALA A 4 2.60 7.86 -10.50
CA ALA A 4 2.71 6.40 -10.39
C ALA A 4 1.51 5.71 -11.04
N GLY A 5 1.79 4.67 -11.84
CA GLY A 5 0.78 3.81 -12.47
C GLY A 5 0.36 2.63 -11.58
N PHE A 6 -0.76 1.98 -11.91
CA PHE A 6 -1.31 0.81 -11.19
C PHE A 6 -1.67 1.06 -9.72
N VAL A 7 -1.88 2.32 -9.36
CA VAL A 7 -2.31 2.71 -8.02
C VAL A 7 -3.83 2.65 -7.92
N THR A 8 -4.33 1.96 -6.89
CA THR A 8 -5.77 1.79 -6.59
C THR A 8 -6.60 1.32 -7.80
N ARG A 9 -7.90 1.63 -7.82
CA ARG A 9 -8.80 1.39 -8.95
C ARG A 9 -8.63 2.41 -10.09
N LEU A 10 -8.06 3.58 -9.82
CA LEU A 10 -7.92 4.66 -10.82
C LEU A 10 -6.72 4.48 -11.76
N GLN A 11 -5.87 3.47 -11.52
CA GLN A 11 -4.67 3.16 -12.32
C GLN A 11 -3.58 4.24 -12.30
N LEU A 12 -3.80 5.35 -11.59
CA LEU A 12 -2.93 6.51 -11.57
C LEU A 12 -3.02 7.24 -10.23
N SER A 13 -1.87 7.62 -9.71
CA SER A 13 -1.70 8.57 -8.60
C SER A 13 -0.76 9.67 -9.05
N THR A 14 -1.20 10.93 -9.03
CA THR A 14 -0.39 12.06 -9.52
C THR A 14 -0.84 13.40 -8.94
N PRO A 15 0.06 14.37 -8.77
CA PRO A 15 -0.35 15.77 -8.68
C PRO A 15 -1.06 16.21 -9.99
N ILE A 16 -2.05 17.08 -9.85
CA ILE A 16 -2.71 17.78 -10.94
C ILE A 16 -1.98 19.11 -11.12
N ILE A 17 -1.55 19.37 -12.35
CA ILE A 17 -0.80 20.58 -12.70
C ILE A 17 -1.58 21.34 -13.77
N LYS A 18 -1.80 22.64 -13.54
CA LYS A 18 -2.40 23.56 -14.49
C LYS A 18 -1.49 24.76 -14.65
N ASN A 19 -1.10 25.08 -15.90
CA ASN A 19 -0.19 26.20 -16.20
C ASN A 19 1.13 26.14 -15.42
N GLY A 20 1.67 24.94 -15.20
CA GLY A 20 2.90 24.73 -14.43
C GLY A 20 2.75 24.84 -12.91
N GLN A 21 1.54 25.07 -12.40
CA GLN A 21 1.27 25.15 -10.97
C GLN A 21 0.49 23.93 -10.48
N PHE A 22 0.82 23.47 -9.28
CA PHE A 22 0.06 22.45 -8.57
C PHE A 22 -1.35 22.97 -8.25
N THR A 23 -2.38 22.18 -8.56
CA THR A 23 -3.79 22.54 -8.31
C THR A 23 -4.56 21.49 -7.50
N GLY A 24 -3.96 20.35 -7.19
CA GLY A 24 -4.63 19.28 -6.44
C GLY A 24 -4.05 17.90 -6.75
N TRP A 25 -4.77 16.87 -6.37
CA TRP A 25 -4.33 15.48 -6.50
C TRP A 25 -5.33 14.65 -7.29
N TYR A 26 -4.82 13.70 -8.08
CA TYR A 26 -5.60 12.66 -8.72
C TYR A 26 -5.16 11.31 -8.14
N ASP A 27 -5.99 10.72 -7.30
CA ASP A 27 -5.74 9.44 -6.62
C ASP A 27 -7.07 8.74 -6.28
N GLY A 28 -7.06 7.42 -6.14
CA GLY A 28 -8.27 6.64 -5.88
C GLY A 28 -8.76 6.67 -4.44
N TRP A 29 -7.98 7.22 -3.51
CA TRP A 29 -8.30 7.28 -2.09
C TRP A 29 -8.06 8.69 -1.52
N ILE A 30 -9.03 9.59 -1.66
CA ILE A 30 -8.83 11.00 -1.28
C ILE A 30 -9.14 11.27 0.20
N ALA A 31 -10.07 10.54 0.83
CA ALA A 31 -10.38 10.46 2.28
C ALA A 31 -9.90 11.63 3.19
N ASP A 32 -10.21 12.88 2.86
CA ASP A 32 -9.78 14.11 3.56
C ASP A 32 -8.27 14.22 3.85
N ARG A 33 -7.44 13.50 3.08
CA ARG A 33 -5.99 13.51 3.21
C ARG A 33 -5.42 14.78 2.62
N LYS A 34 -4.46 15.40 3.30
CA LYS A 34 -3.67 16.52 2.75
C LYS A 34 -2.79 16.07 1.58
N TYR A 35 -2.32 14.82 1.65
CA TYR A 35 -1.46 14.19 0.64
C TYR A 35 -2.00 12.80 0.24
N PRO A 36 -3.05 12.75 -0.59
CA PRO A 36 -3.58 11.51 -1.14
C PRO A 36 -2.68 11.03 -2.28
N VAL A 37 -1.53 10.47 -1.92
CA VAL A 37 -0.53 9.97 -2.85
C VAL A 37 -0.07 8.58 -2.44
N ASP A 38 0.40 7.80 -3.41
CA ASP A 38 1.04 6.50 -3.18
C ASP A 38 2.50 6.67 -2.74
N MET A 39 3.00 5.74 -1.91
CA MET A 39 4.37 5.76 -1.38
C MET A 39 5.45 5.85 -2.47
N ALA A 40 5.20 5.33 -3.68
CA ALA A 40 6.14 5.36 -4.80
C ALA A 40 6.17 6.69 -5.58
N THR A 41 5.28 7.64 -5.28
CA THR A 41 5.11 8.90 -6.05
C THR A 41 6.02 10.05 -5.61
N PHE A 42 6.77 9.86 -4.53
CA PHE A 42 7.59 10.91 -3.94
C PHE A 42 8.95 10.41 -3.47
N ALA A 43 9.84 11.38 -3.31
CA ALA A 43 11.14 11.23 -2.68
C ALA A 43 11.43 12.52 -1.91
N PHE A 44 12.22 12.42 -0.85
CA PHE A 44 12.68 13.55 -0.06
C PHE A 44 14.21 13.51 0.06
N SER A 45 14.82 14.68 0.27
CA SER A 45 16.26 14.77 0.49
C SER A 45 16.66 14.16 1.84
N VAL A 46 17.80 13.48 1.88
CA VAL A 46 18.39 12.99 3.13
C VAL A 46 18.70 14.14 4.08
N GLU A 47 19.11 15.30 3.56
CA GLU A 47 19.35 16.50 4.36
C GLU A 47 18.06 17.00 5.04
N LEU A 48 16.92 16.93 4.35
CA LEU A 48 15.62 17.31 4.90
C LEU A 48 15.23 16.40 6.08
N LEU A 49 15.47 15.09 5.95
CA LEU A 49 15.27 14.15 7.06
C LEU A 49 16.12 14.49 8.28
N HIS A 50 17.40 14.81 8.09
CA HIS A 50 18.29 15.19 9.20
C HIS A 50 17.85 16.49 9.89
N LYS A 51 17.33 17.44 9.11
CA LYS A 51 16.74 18.69 9.63
C LYS A 51 15.43 18.46 10.39
N ARG A 52 14.77 17.32 10.18
CA ARG A 52 13.48 16.96 10.77
C ARG A 52 13.60 15.64 11.55
N PRO A 53 14.34 15.61 12.68
CA PRO A 53 14.62 14.37 13.41
C PRO A 53 13.37 13.72 14.02
N ARG A 54 12.25 14.45 14.10
CA ARG A 54 10.94 13.95 14.54
C ARG A 54 10.06 13.46 13.38
N ALA A 55 10.55 13.50 12.14
CA ALA A 55 9.80 12.97 11.00
C ALA A 55 9.62 11.46 11.18
N ASN A 56 8.38 11.01 11.12
CA ASN A 56 8.04 9.61 11.32
C ASN A 56 6.97 9.16 10.32
N MET A 57 6.95 7.85 10.09
CA MET A 57 5.87 7.19 9.38
C MET A 57 5.02 6.48 10.43
N ALA A 58 3.93 7.12 10.84
CA ALA A 58 3.07 6.55 11.86
C ALA A 58 2.41 5.27 11.33
N TRP A 59 2.36 4.24 12.16
CA TRP A 59 1.66 3.00 11.82
C TRP A 59 0.14 3.23 11.86
N SER A 60 -0.39 3.65 10.71
CA SER A 60 -1.82 3.83 10.47
C SER A 60 -2.16 3.25 9.11
N TYR A 61 -3.23 2.46 9.02
CA TYR A 61 -3.56 1.66 7.83
C TYR A 61 -3.78 2.49 6.55
N SER A 62 -4.04 3.80 6.64
CA SER A 62 -4.38 4.64 5.48
C SER A 62 -3.64 5.98 5.39
N TYR A 63 -2.74 6.26 6.34
CA TYR A 63 -2.15 7.59 6.53
C TYR A 63 -0.62 7.58 6.64
N GLN A 64 0.04 6.50 6.20
CA GLN A 64 1.50 6.39 6.32
C GLN A 64 2.20 7.48 5.49
N GLU A 65 1.79 7.64 4.24
CA GLU A 65 2.31 8.64 3.31
C GLU A 65 2.04 10.06 3.81
N GLU A 66 0.81 10.31 4.27
CA GLU A 66 0.46 11.60 4.83
C GLU A 66 1.26 11.92 6.09
N SER A 67 1.44 10.94 6.99
CA SER A 67 2.17 11.14 8.25
C SER A 67 3.63 11.55 8.01
N ILE A 68 4.32 10.91 7.06
CA ILE A 68 5.70 11.24 6.77
C ILE A 68 5.81 12.60 6.07
N LEU A 69 4.94 12.90 5.11
CA LEU A 69 4.96 14.19 4.40
C LEU A 69 4.56 15.35 5.32
N ALA A 70 3.56 15.16 6.18
CA ALA A 70 3.16 16.15 7.18
C ALA A 70 4.24 16.38 8.24
N SER A 71 4.90 15.32 8.72
CA SER A 71 5.95 15.43 9.75
C SER A 71 7.24 16.06 9.22
N LEU A 72 7.51 15.97 7.91
CA LEU A 72 8.56 16.75 7.24
C LEU A 72 8.24 18.26 7.16
N GLY A 73 6.98 18.65 7.40
CA GLY A 73 6.55 20.04 7.41
C GLY A 73 6.56 20.70 6.03
N ILE A 74 6.50 19.90 4.96
CA ILE A 74 6.41 20.42 3.59
C ILE A 74 4.99 20.90 3.31
N LYS A 75 4.85 21.90 2.44
CA LYS A 75 3.57 22.32 1.87
C LYS A 75 3.51 21.92 0.38
N PRO A 76 2.32 21.86 -0.25
CA PRO A 76 2.21 21.54 -1.67
C PRO A 76 3.03 22.46 -2.57
N GLU A 77 3.22 23.72 -2.17
CA GLU A 77 3.99 24.70 -2.94
C GLU A 77 5.51 24.42 -2.93
N ASP A 78 6.01 23.69 -1.92
CA ASP A 78 7.42 23.30 -1.81
C ASP A 78 7.77 22.09 -2.68
N ILE A 79 6.77 21.49 -3.34
CA ILE A 79 6.93 20.23 -4.06
C ILE A 79 7.59 20.47 -5.41
N GLU A 80 8.76 19.87 -5.60
CA GLU A 80 9.39 19.78 -6.91
C GLU A 80 8.67 18.77 -7.82
N LEU A 81 8.04 19.27 -8.89
CA LEU A 81 7.37 18.45 -9.89
C LEU A 81 8.41 17.83 -10.85
N LYS A 82 8.45 16.49 -10.92
CA LYS A 82 9.37 15.72 -11.78
C LYS A 82 8.61 15.03 -12.91
N ALA A 83 9.31 14.21 -13.70
CA ALA A 83 8.77 13.47 -14.83
C ALA A 83 8.08 14.38 -15.88
N ASP A 84 8.83 15.41 -16.33
CA ASP A 84 8.40 16.43 -17.30
C ASP A 84 7.07 17.10 -16.92
N GLY A 85 7.03 17.68 -15.71
CA GLY A 85 5.80 18.29 -15.20
C GLY A 85 4.69 17.26 -15.00
N CYS A 86 5.04 16.08 -14.51
CA CYS A 86 4.14 14.96 -14.26
C CYS A 86 3.34 14.49 -15.49
N THR A 87 3.93 14.61 -16.69
CA THR A 87 3.34 14.11 -17.95
C THR A 87 3.83 12.71 -18.33
N LYS A 88 4.81 12.16 -17.60
CA LYS A 88 5.38 10.83 -17.81
C LYS A 88 5.17 9.94 -16.58
N ILE A 89 4.74 8.70 -16.82
CA ILE A 89 4.70 7.65 -15.79
C ILE A 89 6.00 6.87 -15.87
N LEU A 90 6.82 6.94 -14.81
CA LEU A 90 8.14 6.30 -14.73
C LEU A 90 8.22 5.24 -13.63
N VAL A 91 7.14 5.05 -12.87
CA VAL A 91 7.02 4.06 -11.80
C VAL A 91 5.64 3.40 -11.84
N TRP A 92 5.59 2.12 -11.50
CA TRP A 92 4.37 1.30 -11.55
C TRP A 92 4.24 0.50 -10.26
N HIS A 93 3.07 0.61 -9.61
CA HIS A 93 2.73 -0.11 -8.39
C HIS A 93 2.26 -1.55 -8.71
N THR A 94 3.17 -2.37 -9.24
CA THR A 94 2.87 -3.77 -9.59
C THR A 94 2.70 -4.63 -8.34
N LYS A 95 1.73 -5.56 -8.38
CA LYS A 95 1.55 -6.59 -7.36
C LYS A 95 1.77 -7.96 -7.96
N SER A 96 2.56 -8.78 -7.28
CA SER A 96 2.66 -10.21 -7.62
C SER A 96 1.35 -10.91 -7.27
N VAL A 97 0.86 -11.74 -8.18
CA VAL A 97 -0.24 -12.66 -7.89
C VAL A 97 0.32 -13.92 -7.25
N LYS A 98 -0.44 -14.54 -6.33
CA LYS A 98 -0.07 -15.87 -5.83
C LYS A 98 -0.04 -16.85 -7.02
N PRO A 99 1.06 -17.58 -7.25
CA PRO A 99 1.12 -18.54 -8.34
C PRO A 99 0.12 -19.67 -8.08
N LYS A 100 -0.41 -20.25 -9.15
CA LYS A 100 -1.19 -21.48 -9.03
C LYS A 100 -0.27 -22.59 -8.53
N LEU A 101 -0.79 -23.43 -7.65
CA LEU A 101 -0.08 -24.62 -7.22
C LEU A 101 0.11 -25.56 -8.42
N ALA A 102 1.33 -26.06 -8.61
CA ALA A 102 1.64 -27.04 -9.65
C ALA A 102 0.94 -28.38 -9.37
N ASP A 103 0.50 -29.04 -10.43
CA ASP A 103 -0.08 -30.38 -10.34
C ASP A 103 0.96 -31.41 -9.92
N ARG A 104 0.49 -32.50 -9.30
CA ARG A 104 1.33 -33.58 -8.78
C ARG A 104 1.78 -34.57 -9.87
N ASP A 105 1.57 -34.27 -11.15
CA ASP A 105 1.97 -35.13 -12.27
C ASP A 105 3.50 -35.33 -12.34
N LEU A 106 4.26 -34.35 -11.86
CA LEU A 106 5.72 -34.48 -11.69
C LEU A 106 6.10 -35.54 -10.64
N LEU A 107 5.13 -36.05 -9.88
CA LEU A 107 5.33 -37.12 -8.93
C LEU A 107 5.13 -38.52 -9.52
N LEU A 108 4.74 -38.62 -10.78
CA LEU A 108 4.51 -39.91 -11.42
C LEU A 108 5.82 -40.72 -11.53
N PRO A 109 5.79 -42.05 -11.33
CA PRO A 109 7.00 -42.89 -11.31
C PRO A 109 7.85 -42.83 -12.58
N GLN A 110 7.24 -42.51 -13.72
CA GLN A 110 7.95 -42.35 -15.01
C GLN A 110 9.05 -41.29 -15.00
N TYR A 111 9.05 -40.38 -14.02
CA TYR A 111 10.04 -39.33 -13.86
C TYR A 111 11.08 -39.64 -12.77
N ASP A 112 11.03 -40.83 -12.16
CA ASP A 112 12.02 -41.29 -11.20
C ASP A 112 13.41 -41.42 -11.85
N GLY A 113 14.45 -41.02 -11.11
CA GLY A 113 15.82 -41.01 -11.62
C GLY A 113 16.14 -39.87 -12.61
N THR A 114 15.18 -38.99 -12.91
CA THR A 114 15.39 -37.81 -13.75
C THR A 114 15.65 -36.55 -12.94
N ASN A 115 16.14 -35.50 -13.61
CA ASN A 115 16.31 -34.17 -13.01
C ASN A 115 14.99 -33.55 -12.51
N LEU A 116 13.83 -34.04 -12.96
CA LEU A 116 12.53 -33.52 -12.52
C LEU A 116 12.29 -33.76 -11.03
N ARG A 117 12.82 -34.84 -10.45
CA ARG A 117 12.75 -35.08 -8.99
C ARG A 117 13.54 -34.06 -8.17
N VAL A 118 14.67 -33.59 -8.70
CA VAL A 118 15.49 -32.54 -8.07
C VAL A 118 14.78 -31.19 -8.14
N LEU A 119 14.17 -30.87 -9.29
CA LEU A 119 13.47 -29.60 -9.49
C LEU A 119 12.15 -29.54 -8.71
N GLN A 120 11.50 -30.68 -8.47
CA GLN A 120 10.25 -30.80 -7.72
C GLN A 120 10.32 -30.11 -6.34
N GLU A 121 11.45 -30.18 -5.65
CA GLU A 121 11.62 -29.59 -4.31
C GLU A 121 11.53 -28.05 -4.31
N GLN A 122 11.72 -27.41 -5.47
CA GLN A 122 11.67 -25.96 -5.64
C GLN A 122 10.29 -25.46 -6.05
N LEU A 123 9.35 -26.36 -6.34
CA LEU A 123 8.05 -26.02 -6.87
C LEU A 123 7.00 -25.86 -5.78
N TYR A 124 6.10 -24.90 -5.99
CA TYR A 124 4.91 -24.71 -5.17
C TYR A 124 3.82 -25.70 -5.62
N ILE A 125 3.91 -26.96 -5.15
CA ILE A 125 3.06 -28.08 -5.60
C ILE A 125 1.81 -28.24 -4.71
N LYS A 126 0.68 -28.64 -5.31
CA LYS A 126 -0.55 -28.98 -4.57
C LYS A 126 -0.30 -30.06 -3.51
N PRO A 127 -0.89 -29.97 -2.30
CA PRO A 127 -0.74 -31.03 -1.29
C PRO A 127 -1.35 -32.36 -1.77
N PRO A 128 -1.01 -33.51 -1.19
CA PRO A 128 -1.65 -34.80 -1.50
C PRO A 128 -3.19 -34.71 -1.42
N LEU A 129 -3.90 -35.48 -2.24
CA LEU A 129 -5.38 -35.43 -2.35
C LEU A 129 -6.09 -35.56 -0.99
N GLU A 130 -5.61 -36.46 -0.13
CA GLU A 130 -6.11 -36.69 1.25
C GLU A 130 -6.08 -35.44 2.14
N LEU A 131 -5.15 -34.51 1.89
CA LEU A 131 -5.04 -33.23 2.61
C LEU A 131 -5.83 -32.12 1.92
N GLN A 132 -6.11 -32.24 0.62
CA GLN A 132 -6.98 -31.30 -0.11
C GLN A 132 -8.45 -31.46 0.31
N GLU A 133 -8.91 -32.71 0.47
CA GLU A 133 -10.28 -33.01 0.93
C GLU A 133 -10.54 -32.44 2.33
N LYS A 134 -9.55 -32.53 3.24
CA LYS A 134 -9.63 -31.94 4.58
C LYS A 134 -9.64 -30.41 4.56
N ALA A 135 -8.94 -29.77 3.63
CA ALA A 135 -8.93 -28.32 3.49
C ALA A 135 -10.27 -27.77 2.96
N HIS A 136 -11.00 -28.53 2.15
CA HIS A 136 -12.34 -28.16 1.66
C HIS A 136 -13.45 -28.27 2.72
N ILE A 137 -13.20 -28.94 3.84
CA ILE A 137 -14.15 -29.10 4.95
C ILE A 137 -14.02 -27.96 5.98
N ILE A 138 -12.94 -27.18 5.94
CA ILE A 138 -12.81 -25.96 6.72
C ILE A 138 -13.49 -24.85 5.90
N PRO A 139 -14.63 -24.29 6.32
CA PRO A 139 -15.23 -23.18 5.59
C PRO A 139 -14.20 -22.05 5.54
N GLU A 140 -13.94 -21.53 4.34
CA GLU A 140 -13.26 -20.25 4.19
C GLU A 140 -14.05 -19.25 5.02
N VAL A 141 -13.49 -18.82 6.16
CA VAL A 141 -13.93 -17.59 6.80
C VAL A 141 -13.58 -16.51 5.79
N SER A 142 -14.55 -16.20 4.95
CA SER A 142 -14.55 -15.09 4.02
C SER A 142 -14.27 -13.83 4.83
N THR A 143 -12.99 -13.44 4.94
CA THR A 143 -12.63 -12.04 5.12
C THR A 143 -12.85 -11.35 3.79
N LYS A 144 -14.11 -11.28 3.36
CA LYS A 144 -14.54 -10.17 2.52
C LYS A 144 -14.43 -8.95 3.42
N ALA A 145 -13.33 -8.22 3.30
CA ALA A 145 -13.35 -6.81 3.61
C ALA A 145 -14.49 -6.24 2.76
N ASN A 146 -15.59 -5.94 3.45
CA ASN A 146 -16.77 -5.36 2.85
C ASN A 146 -16.38 -3.90 2.59
N ASP A 147 -15.74 -3.65 1.45
CA ASP A 147 -15.55 -2.32 0.90
C ASP A 147 -16.91 -1.82 0.37
N ASP A 148 -17.86 -1.60 1.28
CA ASP A 148 -18.99 -0.72 1.05
C ASP A 148 -19.65 -0.30 2.38
N LYS A 149 -19.58 1.01 2.62
CA LYS A 149 -20.35 1.83 3.57
C LYS A 149 -20.09 1.62 5.07
N ILE A 150 -19.08 2.34 5.57
CA ILE A 150 -19.17 2.98 6.88
C ILE A 150 -19.03 4.48 6.67
N THR A 151 -20.17 5.16 6.52
CA THR A 151 -20.28 6.57 6.95
C THR A 151 -20.30 6.55 8.48
N PRO A 152 -19.41 7.24 9.20
CA PRO A 152 -19.58 7.40 10.63
C PRO A 152 -20.76 8.35 10.85
N LYS A 153 -21.88 7.82 11.34
CA LYS A 153 -22.83 8.64 12.10
C LYS A 153 -22.12 9.08 13.37
N ALA A 154 -22.20 10.37 13.67
CA ALA A 154 -21.82 10.90 14.97
C ALA A 154 -22.73 10.26 16.02
N GLU A 155 -22.16 9.42 16.88
CA GLU A 155 -22.79 9.02 18.14
C GLU A 155 -21.88 9.49 19.27
N ASN A 156 -22.43 10.39 20.08
CA ASN A 156 -21.83 10.89 21.31
C ASN A 156 -21.68 9.74 22.31
N GLY A 157 -20.46 9.23 22.45
CA GLY A 157 -20.08 8.29 23.49
C GLY A 157 -18.76 8.74 24.10
N THR A 158 -18.83 9.27 25.32
CA THR A 158 -17.68 9.64 26.14
C THR A 158 -16.79 8.42 26.35
N LEU A 159 -15.54 8.50 25.92
CA LEU A 159 -14.48 7.53 26.22
C LEU A 159 -13.48 8.23 27.12
N ASP A 160 -13.40 7.77 28.36
CA ASP A 160 -12.46 8.24 29.38
C ASP A 160 -11.02 8.03 28.90
N ILE A 161 -10.29 9.13 28.80
CA ILE A 161 -8.86 9.16 28.47
C ILE A 161 -8.10 9.14 29.82
N PRO A 162 -7.15 8.23 30.04
CA PRO A 162 -6.29 8.29 31.22
C PRO A 162 -5.53 9.63 31.27
N GLU A 163 -5.61 10.32 32.41
CA GLU A 163 -4.86 11.52 32.72
C GLU A 163 -3.36 11.20 32.82
N ASP A 164 -2.65 11.20 31.69
CA ASP A 164 -1.22 11.53 31.69
C ASP A 164 -0.77 11.87 30.27
N PHE A 165 0.00 12.95 30.13
CA PHE A 165 0.38 13.68 28.91
C PHE A 165 -0.58 14.82 28.48
N THR A 166 -0.79 15.78 29.38
CA THR A 166 -0.94 17.17 28.97
C THR A 166 0.42 17.74 28.58
N ALA A 167 0.61 18.06 27.31
CA ALA A 167 1.62 19.01 26.88
C ALA A 167 0.89 20.24 26.36
N GLU A 168 0.91 21.28 27.20
CA GLU A 168 0.36 22.60 26.96
C GLU A 168 0.95 23.20 25.67
N TYR A 169 0.07 23.67 24.78
CA TYR A 169 0.42 24.68 23.79
C TYR A 169 -0.23 25.99 24.25
N GLU A 170 0.56 26.87 24.87
CA GLU A 170 0.24 28.28 24.98
C GLU A 170 0.69 29.02 23.71
N ASN A 171 -0.25 29.81 23.19
CA ASN A 171 -0.19 30.94 22.24
C ASN A 171 0.24 30.70 20.78
#